data_AF-A0A2D4HUD4-F1
#
_entry.id   AF-A0A2D4HUD4-F1
#
_cell.length_a   1.000
_cell.length_b   1.000
_cell.length_c   1.000
_cell.angle_alpha   90.00
_cell.angle_beta   90.00
_cell.angle_gamma   90.00
#
_symmetry.space_group_name_H-M   'P 1'
#
loop_
_entity.id
_entity.type
_entity.pdbx_description
1 polymer ?
#
loop_
_entity_poly.entity_id
_entity_poly.type
_entity_poly.pdbx_seq_one_letter_code
_entity_poly.pdbx_strand_id
1 'polypeptide(L)'
;SQSELSLTDKKHICKMVLQRLIQDPSQYQFGRTKIFFRAGQVAYLEKVRSDRLRQACIMVQKNIRGWLQRKKFLRIRQAAVIIQQYFRGQRTLRKAITARALKETWAAIVIQKYSRGYLVRRLCQLICVATLTIQAFARGFLARKKYRKVTIH
;
A
#
# COMPACT_ATOMS: atom_id res chain seq x y z
N SER A 1 41.67 -1.10 61.68
CA SER A 1 42.37 -1.11 60.38
C SER A 1 41.42 -1.17 59.18
N GLN A 2 40.51 -2.14 59.06
CA GLN A 2 39.56 -2.20 57.92
C GLN A 2 38.45 -1.11 57.96
N SER A 3 37.99 -0.74 59.15
CA SER A 3 36.97 0.30 59.34
C SER A 3 37.45 1.70 58.95
N GLU A 4 38.71 2.05 59.25
CA GLU A 4 39.33 3.33 58.88
C GLU A 4 39.59 3.46 57.38
N LEU A 5 39.97 2.36 56.73
CA LEU A 5 40.17 2.32 55.28
C LEU A 5 38.83 2.59 54.54
N SER A 6 37.75 1.90 54.94
CA SER A 6 36.40 2.12 54.39
C SER A 6 35.87 3.54 54.63
N LEU A 7 36.20 4.16 55.76
CA LEU A 7 35.80 5.53 56.08
C LEU A 7 36.52 6.55 55.17
N THR A 8 37.79 6.28 54.88
CA THR A 8 38.63 7.13 54.02
C THR A 8 38.11 7.13 52.59
N ASP A 9 37.65 5.97 52.09
CA ASP A 9 37.04 5.84 50.77
C ASP A 9 35.73 6.62 50.65
N LYS A 10 34.85 6.52 51.64
CA LYS A 10 33.58 7.29 51.67
C LYS A 10 33.83 8.79 51.69
N LYS A 11 34.80 9.25 52.49
CA LYS A 11 35.18 10.68 52.57
C LYS A 11 35.73 11.17 51.23
N HIS A 12 36.55 10.36 50.56
CA HIS A 12 37.11 10.66 49.25
C HIS A 12 36.01 10.77 48.18
N ILE A 13 35.05 9.84 48.14
CA ILE A 13 33.91 9.87 47.22
C ILE A 13 33.08 11.15 47.43
N CYS A 14 32.76 11.50 48.69
CA CYS A 14 32.04 12.74 49.00
C CYS A 14 32.80 13.97 48.51
N LYS A 15 34.14 13.99 48.62
CA LYS A 15 34.98 15.09 48.14
C LYS A 15 34.90 15.23 46.62
N MET A 16 35.00 14.13 45.87
CA MET A 16 34.86 14.13 44.41
C MET A 16 33.47 14.58 43.95
N VAL A 17 32.41 14.12 44.62
CA VAL A 17 31.04 14.49 44.28
C VAL A 17 30.81 15.98 44.54
N LEU A 18 31.23 16.51 45.69
CA LEU A 18 31.05 17.92 46.01
C LEU A 18 31.85 18.85 45.10
N GLN A 19 33.09 18.49 44.75
CA GLN A 19 33.89 19.26 43.79
C GLN A 19 33.23 19.35 42.40
N ARG A 20 32.45 18.34 42.00
CA ARG A 20 31.70 18.36 40.73
C ARG A 20 30.39 19.15 40.81
N LEU A 21 29.75 19.18 41.97
CA LEU A 21 28.45 19.82 42.15
C LEU A 21 28.54 21.29 42.58
N ILE A 22 29.57 21.65 43.36
CA ILE A 22 29.80 22.98 43.90
C ILE A 22 31.21 23.42 43.49
N GLN A 23 31.30 24.35 42.53
CA GLN A 23 32.58 24.81 41.97
C GLN A 23 33.36 25.69 42.94
N ASP A 24 32.67 26.46 43.79
CA ASP A 24 33.29 27.34 44.80
C ASP A 24 33.59 26.55 46.09
N PRO A 25 34.89 26.33 46.42
CA PRO A 25 35.27 25.58 47.62
C PRO A 25 34.93 26.29 48.93
N SER A 26 34.65 27.60 48.92
CA SER A 26 34.30 28.37 50.13
C SER A 26 32.89 28.09 50.66
N GLN A 27 32.08 27.37 49.88
CA GLN A 27 30.69 27.06 50.20
C GLN A 27 30.53 25.83 51.10
N TYR A 28 31.59 25.02 51.28
CA TYR A 28 31.56 23.84 52.12
C TYR A 28 32.92 23.56 52.78
N GLN A 29 32.93 22.87 53.92
CA GLN A 29 34.16 22.47 54.61
C GLN A 29 34.05 21.06 55.19
N PHE A 30 35.10 20.25 55.02
CA PHE A 30 35.18 18.91 55.62
C PHE A 30 35.76 18.99 57.04
N GLY A 31 34.94 18.66 58.04
CA GLY A 31 35.37 18.44 59.41
C GLY A 31 35.93 17.03 59.65
N ARG A 32 36.17 16.69 60.93
CA ARG A 32 36.66 15.36 61.33
C ARG A 32 35.63 14.26 61.04
N THR A 33 34.35 14.53 61.31
CA THR A 33 33.24 13.56 61.15
C THR A 33 32.08 14.04 60.27
N LYS A 34 31.99 15.33 59.95
CA LYS A 34 30.85 15.95 59.25
C LYS A 34 31.31 16.95 58.18
N ILE A 35 30.41 17.29 57.26
CA ILE A 35 30.62 18.32 56.24
C ILE A 35 29.75 19.53 56.63
N PHE A 36 30.36 20.71 56.68
CA PHE A 36 29.68 21.97 56.96
C PHE A 36 29.37 22.67 55.64
N PHE A 37 28.17 23.19 55.52
CA PHE A 37 27.69 23.88 54.32
C PHE A 37 27.27 25.30 54.67
N ARG A 38 27.51 26.26 53.77
CA ARG A 38 26.86 27.57 53.85
C ARG A 38 25.35 27.44 53.62
N ALA A 39 24.61 28.43 54.12
CA ALA A 39 23.16 28.50 53.94
C ALA A 39 22.78 28.37 52.45
N GLY A 40 21.71 27.62 52.17
CA GLY A 40 21.20 27.39 50.82
C GLY A 40 21.87 26.24 50.04
N GLN A 41 23.07 25.80 50.41
CA GLN A 41 23.79 24.75 49.67
C GLN A 41 23.10 23.37 49.75
N VAL A 42 22.56 23.01 50.92
CA VAL A 42 21.82 21.75 51.07
C VAL A 42 20.53 21.77 50.23
N ALA A 43 19.82 22.91 50.19
CA ALA A 43 18.64 23.08 49.35
C ALA A 43 19.00 22.98 47.84
N TYR A 44 20.15 23.54 47.44
CA TYR A 44 20.67 23.37 46.08
C TYR A 44 20.94 21.90 45.74
N LEU A 45 21.59 21.15 46.64
CA LEU A 45 21.85 19.71 46.44
C LEU A 45 20.55 18.90 46.31
N GLU A 46 19.53 19.20 47.13
CA GLU A 46 18.20 18.57 47.02
C GLU A 46 17.49 18.90 45.71
N LYS A 47 17.63 20.14 45.22
CA LYS A 47 17.13 20.53 43.89
C LYS A 47 17.80 19.71 42.79
N VAL A 48 19.13 19.63 42.78
CA VAL A 48 19.88 18.83 41.80
C VAL A 48 19.48 17.36 41.84
N ARG A 49 19.29 16.79 43.04
CA ARG A 49 18.78 15.42 43.22
C ARG A 49 17.40 15.25 42.56
N SER A 50 16.48 16.17 42.83
CA SER A 50 15.13 16.16 42.30
C SER A 50 15.11 16.29 40.77
N ASP A 51 15.93 17.18 40.22
CA ASP A 51 16.07 17.37 38.78
C ASP A 51 16.62 16.12 38.09
N ARG A 52 17.63 15.44 38.67
CA ARG A 52 18.14 14.17 38.12
C ARG A 52 17.08 13.08 38.09
N LEU A 53 16.30 12.92 39.16
CA LEU A 53 15.21 11.95 39.20
C LEU A 53 14.13 12.27 38.17
N ARG A 54 13.79 13.55 38.02
CA ARG A 54 12.85 14.02 37.00
C ARG A 54 13.35 13.70 35.59
N GLN A 55 14.61 13.98 35.28
CA GLN A 55 15.19 13.67 33.96
C GLN A 55 15.20 12.18 33.66
N ALA A 56 15.54 11.35 34.64
CA ALA A 56 15.46 9.89 34.50
C ALA A 56 14.03 9.43 34.18
N CYS A 57 13.05 9.94 34.91
CA CYS A 57 11.63 9.65 34.67
C CYS A 57 11.18 10.07 33.26
N ILE A 58 11.51 11.30 32.84
CA ILE A 58 11.20 11.80 31.49
C ILE A 58 11.85 10.91 30.42
N MET A 59 13.07 10.45 30.64
CA MET A 59 13.77 9.56 29.72
C MET A 59 13.08 8.21 29.57
N VAL A 60 12.58 7.63 30.66
CA VAL A 60 11.79 6.39 30.60
C VAL A 60 10.46 6.64 29.89
N GLN A 61 9.74 7.68 30.31
CA GLN A 61 8.43 8.03 29.75
C GLN A 61 8.48 8.31 28.25
N LYS A 62 9.48 9.06 27.77
CA LYS A 62 9.60 9.37 26.33
C LYS A 62 9.83 8.11 25.50
N ASN A 63 10.65 7.19 25.99
CA ASN A 63 10.93 5.92 25.31
C ASN A 63 9.69 5.03 25.25
N ILE A 64 8.97 4.90 26.36
CA ILE A 64 7.71 4.12 26.40
C ILE A 64 6.67 4.70 25.44
N ARG A 65 6.46 6.02 25.46
CA ARG A 65 5.51 6.69 24.56
C ARG A 65 5.87 6.47 23.09
N GLY A 66 7.16 6.60 22.75
CA GLY A 66 7.65 6.34 21.40
C GLY A 66 7.43 4.88 20.96
N TRP A 67 7.76 3.92 21.83
CA TRP A 67 7.56 2.50 21.57
C TRP A 67 6.08 2.15 21.37
N LEU A 68 5.19 2.66 22.23
CA LEU A 68 3.74 2.44 22.11
C LEU A 68 3.19 2.96 20.78
N GLN A 69 3.57 4.18 20.38
CA GLN A 69 3.11 4.74 19.10
C GLN A 69 3.66 3.96 17.91
N ARG A 70 4.94 3.57 17.92
CA ARG A 70 5.52 2.73 16.87
C ARG A 70 4.77 1.40 16.76
N LYS A 71 4.46 0.75 17.88
CA LYS A 71 3.71 -0.51 17.91
C LYS A 71 2.30 -0.34 17.34
N LYS A 72 1.60 0.74 17.70
CA LYS A 72 0.28 1.08 17.15
C LYS A 72 0.34 1.30 15.64
N PHE A 73 1.28 2.11 15.18
CA PHE A 73 1.48 2.40 13.75
C PHE A 73 1.74 1.14 12.94
N LEU A 74 2.64 0.26 13.40
CA LEU A 74 2.96 -0.98 12.68
C LEU A 74 1.75 -1.90 12.54
N ARG A 75 0.91 -2.02 13.58
CA ARG A 75 -0.35 -2.79 13.49
C ARG A 75 -1.30 -2.22 12.44
N ILE A 76 -1.51 -0.91 12.45
CA ILE A 76 -2.38 -0.23 11.47
C ILE A 76 -1.83 -0.39 10.05
N ARG A 77 -0.51 -0.22 9.87
CA ARG A 77 0.15 -0.38 8.57
C ARG A 77 -0.01 -1.80 8.03
N GLN A 78 0.18 -2.82 8.87
CA GLN A 78 -0.03 -4.22 8.47
C GLN A 78 -1.47 -4.46 8.00
N ALA A 79 -2.46 -4.01 8.77
CA ALA A 79 -3.86 -4.12 8.38
C ALA A 79 -4.16 -3.40 7.05
N ALA A 80 -3.66 -2.17 6.89
CA ALA A 80 -3.82 -1.40 5.66
C ALA A 80 -3.21 -2.12 4.44
N VAL A 81 -2.01 -2.70 4.59
CA VAL A 81 -1.34 -3.44 3.52
C VAL A 81 -2.11 -4.71 3.14
N ILE A 82 -2.68 -5.44 4.10
CA ILE A 82 -3.52 -6.61 3.83
C ILE A 82 -4.75 -6.20 3.02
N ILE A 83 -5.45 -5.16 3.46
CA ILE A 83 -6.64 -4.63 2.77
C ILE A 83 -6.26 -4.20 1.34
N GLN A 84 -5.20 -3.41 1.19
CA GLN A 84 -4.74 -2.94 -0.12
C GLN A 84 -4.39 -4.10 -1.07
N GLN A 85 -3.73 -5.15 -0.57
CA GLN A 85 -3.43 -6.34 -1.37
C GLN A 85 -4.70 -7.05 -1.84
N TYR A 86 -5.67 -7.23 -0.93
CA TYR A 86 -6.97 -7.82 -1.28
C TYR A 86 -7.70 -7.02 -2.37
N PHE A 87 -7.79 -5.69 -2.22
CA PHE A 87 -8.42 -4.82 -3.22
C PHE A 87 -7.70 -4.88 -4.58
N ARG A 88 -6.37 -4.89 -4.59
CA ARG A 88 -5.57 -5.02 -5.83
C ARG A 88 -5.78 -6.38 -6.50
N GLY A 89 -5.84 -7.46 -5.71
CA GLY A 89 -6.17 -8.80 -6.19
C GLY A 89 -7.56 -8.85 -6.84
N GLN A 90 -8.59 -8.36 -6.13
CA GLN A 90 -9.96 -8.35 -6.62
C GLN A 90 -10.11 -7.53 -7.91
N ARG A 91 -9.42 -6.39 -8.03
CA ARG A 91 -9.42 -5.58 -9.25
C ARG A 91 -8.85 -6.33 -10.45
N THR A 92 -7.79 -7.10 -10.23
CA THR A 92 -7.14 -7.91 -11.28
C THR A 92 -8.07 -9.03 -11.74
N LEU A 93 -8.68 -9.76 -10.79
CA LEU A 93 -9.67 -10.79 -11.09
C LEU A 93 -10.86 -10.25 -11.90
N ARG A 94 -11.44 -9.12 -11.48
CA ARG A 94 -12.55 -8.48 -12.21
C ARG A 94 -12.16 -8.14 -13.64
N LYS A 95 -10.99 -7.53 -13.84
CA LYS A 95 -10.48 -7.21 -15.19
C LYS A 95 -10.33 -8.46 -16.05
N ALA A 96 -9.80 -9.55 -15.49
CA ALA A 96 -9.64 -10.81 -16.21
C ALA A 96 -11.00 -11.42 -16.61
N ILE A 97 -11.98 -11.43 -15.70
CA ILE A 97 -13.34 -11.91 -15.98
C ILE A 97 -14.00 -11.07 -17.07
N THR A 98 -13.95 -9.74 -16.95
CA THR A 98 -14.53 -8.85 -17.98
C THR A 98 -13.83 -9.02 -19.33
N ALA A 99 -12.51 -9.15 -19.36
CA ALA A 99 -11.76 -9.39 -20.60
C ALA A 99 -12.14 -10.73 -21.26
N ARG A 100 -12.36 -11.78 -20.45
CA ARG A 100 -12.82 -13.07 -20.95
C ARG A 100 -14.22 -12.98 -21.54
N ALA A 101 -15.17 -12.40 -20.79
CA ALA A 101 -16.53 -12.21 -21.26
C ALA A 101 -16.56 -11.41 -22.57
N LEU A 102 -15.76 -10.34 -22.67
CA LEU A 102 -15.63 -9.55 -23.88
C LEU A 102 -15.07 -10.38 -25.05
N LYS A 103 -14.04 -11.21 -24.83
CA LYS A 103 -13.52 -12.12 -25.87
C LYS A 103 -14.59 -13.09 -26.37
N GLU A 104 -15.36 -13.68 -25.46
CA GLU A 104 -16.44 -14.61 -25.80
C GLU A 104 -17.55 -13.91 -26.60
N THR A 105 -17.95 -12.70 -26.22
CA THR A 105 -18.95 -11.93 -26.99
C THR A 105 -18.45 -11.54 -28.37
N TRP A 106 -17.19 -11.11 -28.51
CA TRP A 106 -16.59 -10.82 -29.82
C TRP A 106 -16.56 -12.06 -30.72
N ALA A 107 -16.16 -13.21 -30.19
CA ALA A 107 -16.17 -14.46 -30.94
C ALA A 107 -17.58 -14.80 -31.43
N ALA A 108 -18.59 -14.68 -30.56
CA ALA A 108 -19.99 -14.90 -30.93
C ALA A 108 -20.46 -13.92 -32.03
N ILE A 109 -20.14 -12.63 -31.91
CA ILE A 109 -20.49 -11.60 -32.91
C ILE A 109 -19.86 -11.94 -34.27
N VAL A 110 -18.60 -12.36 -34.28
CA VAL A 110 -17.89 -12.74 -35.51
C VAL A 110 -18.56 -13.92 -36.18
N ILE A 111 -18.83 -15.00 -35.42
CA ILE A 111 -19.50 -16.20 -35.95
C ILE A 111 -20.89 -15.85 -36.50
N GLN A 112 -21.67 -15.09 -35.73
CA GLN A 112 -23.01 -14.67 -36.13
C GLN A 112 -22.99 -13.81 -37.41
N LYS A 113 -22.04 -12.87 -37.52
CA LYS A 113 -21.86 -12.03 -38.71
C LYS A 113 -21.63 -12.89 -39.97
N TYR A 114 -20.71 -13.84 -39.91
CA TYR A 114 -20.39 -14.70 -41.05
C TYR A 114 -21.55 -15.64 -41.40
N SER A 115 -22.18 -16.25 -40.40
CA SER A 115 -23.34 -17.12 -40.58
C SER A 115 -24.50 -16.40 -41.26
N ARG A 116 -24.91 -15.23 -40.73
CA ARG A 116 -25.98 -14.40 -41.32
C ARG A 116 -25.65 -13.99 -42.76
N GLY A 117 -24.42 -13.54 -43.01
CA GLY A 117 -23.99 -13.17 -44.36
C GLY A 117 -23.98 -14.34 -45.35
N TYR A 118 -23.59 -15.53 -44.91
CA TYR A 118 -23.62 -16.74 -45.73
C TYR A 118 -25.05 -17.14 -46.12
N LEU A 119 -25.98 -17.14 -45.15
CA LEU A 119 -27.38 -17.49 -45.40
C LEU A 119 -28.01 -16.59 -46.47
N VAL A 120 -27.82 -15.27 -46.38
CA VAL A 120 -28.36 -14.30 -47.35
C VAL A 120 -27.73 -14.48 -48.74
N ARG A 121 -26.40 -14.65 -48.81
CA ARG A 121 -25.71 -14.87 -50.10
C ARG A 121 -26.18 -16.14 -50.78
N ARG A 122 -26.33 -17.24 -50.04
CA ARG A 122 -26.82 -18.52 -50.56
C ARG A 122 -28.22 -18.38 -51.14
N LEU A 123 -29.12 -17.70 -50.42
CA LEU A 123 -30.48 -17.44 -50.92
C LEU A 123 -30.46 -16.58 -52.20
N CYS A 124 -29.69 -15.48 -52.20
CA CYS A 124 -29.58 -14.60 -53.36
C CYS A 124 -29.03 -15.34 -54.59
N GLN A 125 -27.99 -16.17 -54.41
CA GLN A 125 -27.42 -16.99 -55.49
C GLN A 125 -28.47 -17.93 -56.11
N LEU A 126 -29.27 -18.62 -55.28
CA LEU A 126 -30.34 -19.48 -55.77
C LEU A 126 -31.37 -18.70 -56.62
N ILE A 127 -31.80 -17.53 -56.12
CA ILE A 127 -32.75 -16.67 -56.83
C ILE A 127 -32.15 -16.14 -58.15
N CYS A 128 -30.89 -15.73 -58.15
CA CYS A 128 -30.21 -15.24 -59.35
C CYS A 128 -30.09 -16.34 -60.41
N VAL A 129 -29.67 -17.54 -60.04
CA VAL A 129 -29.57 -18.68 -60.97
C VAL A 129 -30.94 -19.01 -61.55
N ALA A 130 -31.98 -19.13 -60.72
CA ALA A 130 -33.35 -19.39 -61.19
C ALA A 130 -33.86 -18.28 -62.13
N THR A 131 -33.58 -17.01 -61.82
CA THR A 131 -34.00 -15.87 -62.64
C THR A 131 -33.29 -15.87 -63.99
N LEU A 132 -31.97 -16.08 -64.01
CA LEU A 132 -31.17 -16.10 -65.23
C LEU A 132 -31.57 -17.26 -66.16
N THR A 133 -31.84 -18.44 -65.60
CA THR A 133 -32.31 -19.59 -66.40
C THR A 133 -33.66 -19.29 -67.03
N ILE A 134 -34.65 -18.83 -66.25
CA ILE A 134 -35.97 -18.45 -66.76
C ILE A 134 -35.84 -17.39 -67.86
N GLN A 135 -35.05 -16.34 -67.62
CA GLN A 135 -34.81 -15.27 -68.60
C GLN A 135 -34.17 -15.79 -69.89
N ALA A 136 -33.20 -16.70 -69.80
CA ALA A 136 -32.56 -17.31 -70.96
C ALA A 136 -33.57 -18.14 -71.79
N PHE A 137 -34.39 -18.97 -71.14
CA PHE A 137 -35.44 -19.74 -71.80
C PHE A 137 -36.48 -18.84 -72.47
N ALA A 138 -36.96 -17.80 -71.78
CA ALA A 138 -37.92 -16.84 -72.31
C ALA A 138 -37.37 -16.11 -73.55
N ARG A 139 -36.13 -15.60 -73.48
CA ARG A 139 -35.47 -14.95 -74.63
C ARG A 139 -35.31 -15.90 -75.81
N GLY A 140 -34.89 -17.14 -75.56
CA GLY A 140 -34.77 -18.16 -76.60
C GLY A 140 -36.12 -18.50 -77.25
N PHE A 141 -37.19 -18.61 -76.46
CA PHE A 141 -38.55 -18.84 -76.97
C PHE A 141 -39.02 -17.69 -77.85
N LEU A 142 -38.85 -16.43 -77.39
CA LEU A 142 -39.22 -15.24 -78.15
C LEU A 142 -38.45 -15.14 -79.47
N ALA A 143 -37.14 -15.43 -79.47
CA ALA A 143 -36.31 -15.43 -80.67
C ALA A 143 -36.80 -16.48 -81.70
N ARG A 144 -37.09 -17.71 -81.26
CA ARG A 144 -37.65 -18.77 -82.12
C ARG A 144 -39.02 -18.40 -82.67
N LYS A 145 -39.89 -17.80 -81.85
CA LYS A 145 -41.21 -17.31 -82.29
C LYS A 145 -41.07 -16.22 -83.36
N LYS A 146 -40.11 -15.31 -83.21
CA LYS A 146 -39.82 -14.26 -84.20
C LYS A 146 -39.31 -14.87 -85.52
N TYR A 147 -38.37 -15.81 -85.47
CA TYR A 147 -37.85 -16.48 -86.66
C TYR A 147 -38.97 -17.21 -87.44
N ARG A 148 -39.82 -17.98 -86.76
CA ARG A 148 -40.97 -18.66 -87.40
C ARG A 148 -41.91 -17.69 -88.11
N LYS A 149 -42.16 -16.49 -87.56
CA LYS A 149 -42.99 -15.49 -88.23
C LYS A 149 -42.37 -14.94 -89.51
N VAL A 150 -41.04 -14.86 -89.59
CA VAL A 150 -40.31 -14.39 -90.78
C VAL A 150 -40.25 -15.48 -91.86
N THR A 151 -40.19 -16.75 -91.49
CA THR A 151 -40.15 -17.88 -92.45
C THR A 151 -41.53 -18.24 -93.03
N ILE A 152 -42.62 -17.69 -92.51
CA ILE A 152 -44.00 -17.95 -92.96
C ILE A 152 -44.54 -16.81 -93.88
N HIS A 153 -43.70 -15.82 -94.19
CA HIS A 153 -43.91 -14.84 -95.25
C HIS A 153 -42.84 -15.01 -96.33
#